data_AF-A0A645JNR4-F1
#
_entry.id   AF-A0A645JNR4-F1
#
_cell.length_a   1.000
_cell.length_b   1.000
_cell.length_c   1.000
_cell.angle_alpha   90.00
_cell.angle_beta   90.00
_cell.angle_gamma   90.00
#
_symmetry.space_group_name_H-M   'P 1'
#
loop_
_entity.id
_entity.type
_entity.pdbx_description
1 polymer ?
#
loop_
_entity_poly.entity_id
_entity_poly.type
_entity_poly.pdbx_seq_one_letter_code
_entity_poly.pdbx_strand_id
1 'polypeptide(L)'
;MKRCVLHAEKICNDCGECDDRCELDPQKVCDNCFRCLETDARPYLDIPMSGVFFEEDYSPEGDISSAVDFDDAYVLDSDESWKDGPLVNVRTLPYRYYASRAKRKR
;
A
#
# COMPACT_ATOMS: atom_id res chain seq x y z
N MET A 1 -5.97 10.85 -28.47
CA MET A 1 -7.24 10.13 -28.22
C MET A 1 -6.90 8.74 -27.72
N LYS A 2 -7.45 8.32 -26.58
CA LYS A 2 -7.26 6.96 -26.05
C LYS A 2 -8.21 5.99 -26.79
N ARG A 3 -7.72 4.80 -27.13
CA ARG A 3 -8.54 3.74 -27.76
C ARG A 3 -9.12 2.82 -26.68
N CYS A 4 -10.24 2.16 -26.99
CA CYS A 4 -10.85 1.20 -26.10
C CYS A 4 -10.00 -0.08 -26.02
N VAL A 5 -9.77 -0.59 -24.80
CA VAL A 5 -8.99 -1.83 -24.53
C VAL A 5 -9.70 -3.07 -25.05
N LEU A 6 -11.04 -3.09 -25.02
CA LEU A 6 -11.87 -4.20 -25.50
C LEU A 6 -12.07 -4.17 -27.03
N HIS A 7 -12.11 -2.97 -27.60
CA HIS A 7 -12.42 -2.75 -29.01
C HIS A 7 -11.43 -1.76 -29.63
N ALA A 8 -10.36 -2.28 -30.23
CA ALA A 8 -9.26 -1.47 -30.80
C ALA A 8 -9.70 -0.47 -31.89
N GLU A 9 -10.84 -0.71 -32.53
CA GLU A 9 -11.42 0.18 -33.54
C GLU A 9 -12.22 1.34 -32.96
N LYS A 10 -12.64 1.25 -31.69
CA LYS A 10 -13.42 2.30 -31.02
C LYS A 10 -12.54 3.26 -30.24
N ILE A 11 -12.91 4.53 -30.28
CA ILE A 11 -12.39 5.57 -29.39
C ILE A 11 -13.02 5.38 -28.01
N CYS A 12 -12.21 5.52 -26.95
CA CYS A 12 -12.70 5.41 -25.58
C CYS A 12 -13.73 6.51 -25.30
N ASN A 13 -14.90 6.11 -24.81
CA ASN A 13 -16.00 6.97 -24.38
C ASN A 13 -16.26 6.84 -22.87
N ASP A 14 -15.32 6.27 -22.12
CA ASP A 14 -15.37 6.07 -20.67
C ASP A 14 -16.63 5.32 -20.20
N CYS A 15 -16.97 4.22 -20.90
CA CYS A 15 -18.14 3.39 -20.59
C CYS A 15 -17.98 2.49 -19.35
N GLY A 16 -16.76 2.27 -18.85
CA GLY A 16 -16.48 1.43 -17.68
C GLY A 16 -16.60 -0.09 -17.90
N GLU A 17 -16.93 -0.56 -19.12
CA GLU A 17 -17.06 -2.01 -19.40
C GLU A 17 -15.75 -2.80 -19.22
N CYS A 18 -14.60 -2.11 -19.22
CA CYS A 18 -13.29 -2.71 -18.99
C CYS A 18 -12.91 -2.86 -17.53
N ASP A 19 -13.64 -2.22 -16.59
CA ASP A 19 -13.20 -2.10 -15.20
C ASP A 19 -13.21 -3.44 -14.45
N ASP A 20 -14.14 -4.33 -14.80
CA ASP A 20 -14.26 -5.67 -14.20
C ASP A 20 -13.43 -6.73 -14.94
N ARG A 21 -12.56 -6.34 -15.88
CA ARG A 21 -11.75 -7.26 -16.68
C ARG A 21 -10.30 -7.28 -16.23
N CYS A 22 -9.63 -8.39 -16.52
CA CYS A 22 -8.24 -8.56 -16.12
C CYS A 22 -7.33 -7.67 -16.99
N GLU A 23 -6.37 -6.98 -16.36
CA GLU A 23 -5.37 -6.18 -17.08
C GLU A 23 -4.47 -7.03 -17.98
N LEU A 24 -4.18 -8.27 -17.59
CA LEU A 24 -3.37 -9.20 -18.38
C LEU A 24 -4.13 -9.79 -19.57
N ASP A 25 -5.44 -10.01 -19.41
CA ASP A 25 -6.30 -10.61 -20.42
C ASP A 25 -7.66 -9.90 -20.45
N PRO A 26 -7.89 -9.01 -21.43
CA PRO A 26 -9.14 -8.26 -21.57
C PRO A 26 -10.37 -9.13 -21.84
N GLN A 27 -10.22 -10.41 -22.17
CA GLN A 27 -11.37 -11.32 -22.35
C GLN A 27 -11.80 -11.96 -21.02
N LYS A 28 -10.92 -12.00 -20.02
CA LYS A 28 -11.17 -12.61 -18.72
C LYS A 28 -11.83 -11.60 -17.77
N VAL A 29 -12.92 -12.02 -17.10
CA VAL A 29 -13.48 -11.28 -15.94
C VAL A 29 -12.57 -11.48 -14.74
N CYS A 30 -12.25 -10.41 -14.02
CA CYS A 30 -11.35 -10.48 -12.87
C CYS A 30 -11.94 -11.40 -11.78
N ASP A 31 -11.17 -12.44 -11.43
CA ASP A 31 -11.49 -13.43 -10.40
C ASP A 31 -10.60 -13.28 -9.16
N ASN A 32 -9.89 -12.15 -9.03
CA ASN A 32 -8.88 -11.89 -7.99
C ASN A 32 -7.81 -13.00 -7.89
N CYS A 33 -7.36 -13.53 -9.03
CA CYS A 33 -6.25 -14.50 -9.05
C CYS A 33 -4.87 -13.90 -8.74
N PHE A 34 -4.76 -12.57 -8.61
CA PHE A 34 -3.54 -11.81 -8.29
C PHE A 34 -2.32 -12.02 -9.19
N ARG A 35 -2.45 -12.71 -10.32
CA ARG A 35 -1.36 -12.90 -11.30
C ARG A 35 -0.84 -11.59 -11.90
N CYS A 36 -1.67 -10.56 -11.99
CA CYS A 36 -1.24 -9.22 -12.41
C CYS A 36 -0.30 -8.54 -11.40
N LEU A 37 -0.27 -9.00 -10.14
CA LEU A 37 0.63 -8.51 -9.11
C LEU A 37 1.88 -9.39 -8.94
N GLU A 38 1.89 -10.59 -9.52
CA GLU A 38 3.06 -11.48 -9.58
C GLU A 38 4.09 -10.89 -10.54
N THR A 39 4.80 -9.87 -10.06
CA THR A 39 6.00 -9.35 -10.71
C THR A 39 7.22 -10.12 -10.19
N ASP A 40 8.28 -10.17 -10.99
CA ASP A 40 9.56 -10.77 -10.56
C ASP A 40 10.21 -10.01 -9.37
N ALA A 41 9.64 -8.86 -9.01
CA ALA A 41 10.00 -8.12 -7.81
C ALA A 41 9.42 -8.83 -6.58
N ARG A 42 10.21 -8.89 -5.51
CA ARG A 42 9.81 -9.50 -4.24
C ARG A 42 8.46 -8.93 -3.78
N PRO A 43 7.61 -9.70 -3.07
CA PRO A 43 6.29 -9.24 -2.61
C PRO A 43 6.35 -8.13 -1.55
N TYR A 44 7.54 -7.58 -1.30
CA TYR A 44 7.83 -6.50 -0.37
C TYR A 44 8.86 -5.57 -1.01
N LEU A 45 8.73 -4.26 -0.75
CA LEU A 45 9.81 -3.34 -1.02
C LEU A 45 10.91 -3.52 0.03
N ASP A 46 12.15 -3.66 -0.44
CA ASP A 46 13.33 -3.71 0.41
C ASP A 46 13.90 -2.31 0.61
N ILE A 47 14.07 -1.91 1.87
CA ILE A 47 14.90 -0.76 2.24
C ILE A 47 16.27 -1.32 2.66
N PRO A 48 17.33 -1.16 1.85
CA PRO A 48 18.65 -1.67 2.22
C PRO A 48 19.20 -0.89 3.41
N MET A 49 19.64 -1.58 4.45
CA MET A 49 20.34 -0.96 5.58
C MET A 49 21.84 -0.96 5.31
N SER A 50 22.48 0.22 5.36
CA SER A 50 23.95 0.35 5.16
C SER A 50 24.77 -0.24 6.30
N GLY A 51 24.22 -0.31 7.51
CA GLY A 51 24.89 -0.84 8.69
C GLY A 51 24.03 -0.70 9.95
N VAL A 52 24.41 -1.41 11.00
CA VAL A 52 23.81 -1.29 12.35
C VAL A 52 24.91 -0.80 13.27
N PHE A 53 24.73 0.36 13.88
CA PHE A 53 25.71 0.97 14.79
C PHE A 53 25.23 0.79 16.23
N PHE A 54 26.13 0.38 17.11
CA PHE A 54 25.92 0.38 18.56
C PHE A 54 26.46 1.66 19.18
N GLU A 55 26.12 1.94 20.44
CA GLU A 55 26.50 3.20 21.13
C GLU A 55 28.01 3.47 21.12
N GLU A 56 28.83 2.41 21.11
CA GLU A 56 30.29 2.50 21.08
C GLU A 56 30.86 2.83 19.67
N ASP A 57 30.09 2.52 18.61
CA ASP A 57 30.48 2.74 17.20
C ASP A 57 29.88 4.05 16.62
N TYR A 58 28.93 4.67 17.33
CA TYR A 58 28.28 5.90 16.91
C TYR A 58 29.11 7.12 17.32
N SER A 59 29.99 7.59 16.43
CA SER A 59 30.65 8.89 16.60
C SER A 59 29.75 10.00 16.06
N PRO A 60 29.26 10.95 16.89
CA PRO A 60 28.40 12.04 16.45
C PRO A 60 29.14 13.10 15.61
N GLU A 61 30.43 12.93 15.34
CA GLU A 61 31.28 13.90 14.63
C GLU A 61 31.12 13.83 13.09
N GLY A 62 29.88 13.71 12.63
CA GLY A 62 29.51 14.00 11.24
C GLY A 62 28.78 15.33 11.21
N ASP A 63 29.33 16.31 10.50
CA ASP A 63 28.81 17.67 10.34
C ASP A 63 27.28 17.72 10.19
N ILE A 64 26.58 17.98 11.29
CA ILE A 64 25.23 18.53 11.24
C ILE A 64 25.44 19.95 10.76
N SER A 65 25.37 20.16 9.45
CA SER A 65 25.29 21.52 8.92
C SER A 65 24.08 22.17 9.60
N SER A 66 24.37 23.16 10.43
CA SER A 66 23.40 23.95 11.22
C SER A 66 22.56 24.86 10.33
N ALA A 67 22.17 24.37 9.14
CA ALA A 67 21.39 25.04 8.11
C ALA A 67 20.04 24.36 7.90
N VAL A 68 19.51 23.69 8.93
CA VAL A 68 18.07 23.48 9.02
C VAL A 68 17.45 24.81 9.44
N ASP A 69 16.91 25.55 8.46
CA ASP A 69 16.10 26.73 8.68
C ASP A 69 14.90 26.34 9.58
N PHE A 70 14.94 26.79 10.83
CA PHE A 70 13.91 26.53 11.83
C PHE A 70 12.61 27.33 11.58
N ASP A 71 12.56 28.10 10.48
CA ASP A 71 11.45 28.94 10.08
C ASP A 71 10.41 28.22 9.19
N ASP A 72 10.64 26.96 8.81
CA ASP A 72 9.60 26.11 8.22
C ASP A 72 8.66 25.64 9.33
N ALA A 73 7.73 26.55 9.64
CA ALA A 73 6.68 26.45 10.64
C ALA A 73 6.15 25.01 10.80
N TYR A 74 6.34 24.45 12.00
CA TYR A 74 5.50 23.38 12.50
C TYR A 74 4.04 23.80 12.30
N VAL A 75 3.34 23.13 11.38
CA VAL A 75 1.89 23.19 11.32
C VAL A 75 1.42 22.59 12.65
N LEU A 76 0.98 23.44 13.57
CA LEU A 76 0.32 22.99 14.78
C LEU A 76 -0.83 22.07 14.38
N ASP A 77 -0.90 20.91 15.03
CA ASP A 77 -1.94 19.87 14.95
C ASP A 77 -3.33 20.35 15.45
N SER A 78 -3.58 21.65 15.32
CA SER A 78 -4.83 22.34 15.65
C SER A 78 -5.91 22.21 14.57
N ASP A 79 -5.62 21.56 13.44
CA ASP A 79 -6.66 21.27 12.43
C ASP A 79 -7.47 20.03 12.83
N GLU A 80 -8.37 20.21 13.80
CA GLU A 80 -9.34 19.20 14.23
C GLU A 80 -10.45 18.94 13.20
N SER A 81 -10.34 19.48 11.98
CA SER A 81 -11.22 19.22 10.84
C SER A 81 -11.48 17.72 10.60
N TRP A 82 -10.50 16.86 10.94
CA TRP A 82 -10.66 15.40 10.83
C TRP A 82 -11.65 14.79 11.86
N LYS A 83 -12.01 15.51 12.93
CA LYS A 83 -13.04 15.10 13.91
C LYS A 83 -14.48 15.38 13.45
N ASP A 84 -14.67 16.29 12.50
CA ASP A 84 -15.99 16.72 12.04
C ASP A 84 -16.55 15.84 10.90
N GLY A 85 -15.77 14.88 10.42
CA GLY A 85 -16.21 13.89 9.44
C GLY A 85 -17.19 12.86 10.03
N PRO A 86 -18.13 12.33 9.25
CA PRO A 86 -18.99 11.23 9.70
C PRO A 86 -18.12 10.01 10.02
N LEU A 87 -18.10 9.59 11.29
CA LEU A 87 -17.44 8.36 11.72
C LEU A 87 -17.98 7.20 10.89
N VAL A 88 -17.16 6.71 9.96
CA VAL A 88 -17.48 5.51 9.19
C VAL A 88 -17.39 4.33 10.15
N ASN A 89 -18.54 3.84 10.61
CA ASN A 89 -18.61 2.67 11.48
C ASN A 89 -18.05 1.46 10.73
N VAL A 90 -16.79 1.10 10.99
CA VAL A 90 -16.18 -0.13 10.49
C VAL A 90 -16.79 -1.30 11.26
N ARG A 91 -17.70 -2.03 10.61
CA ARG A 91 -18.23 -3.29 11.15
C ARG A 91 -17.12 -4.32 11.10
N THR A 92 -16.46 -4.57 12.23
CA THR A 92 -15.55 -5.71 12.35
C THR A 92 -16.37 -7.00 12.23
N LEU A 93 -15.99 -7.86 11.29
CA LEU A 93 -16.58 -9.19 11.18
C LEU A 93 -16.25 -9.99 12.46
N PRO A 94 -17.20 -10.79 13.00
CA PRO A 94 -16.94 -11.57 14.20
C PRO A 94 -15.87 -12.63 13.91
N TYR A 95 -14.69 -12.43 14.49
CA TYR A 95 -13.55 -13.34 14.38
C TYR A 95 -13.86 -14.65 15.13
N ARG A 96 -14.08 -15.74 14.39
CA ARG A 96 -14.23 -17.09 14.96
C ARG A 96 -12.85 -17.75 15.06
N TYR A 97 -12.37 -17.91 16.29
CA TYR A 97 -11.17 -18.72 16.57
C TYR A 97 -11.45 -20.19 16.23
N TYR A 98 -10.80 -20.73 15.20
CA TYR A 98 -10.68 -22.17 15.00
C TYR A 98 -9.41 -22.65 15.72
N ALA A 99 -9.55 -23.08 16.97
CA ALA A 99 -8.48 -23.78 17.69
C ALA A 99 -8.61 -25.29 17.44
N SER A 100 -7.75 -25.86 16.60
CA SER A 100 -7.61 -27.31 16.46
C SER A 100 -6.65 -27.84 17.53
N ARG A 101 -7.18 -28.61 18.49
CA ARG A 101 -6.34 -29.33 19.47
C ARG A 101 -5.63 -30.50 18.79
N ALA A 102 -4.34 -30.36 18.51
CA ALA A 102 -3.50 -31.48 18.10
C ALA A 102 -3.26 -32.42 19.30
N LYS A 103 -3.84 -33.64 19.26
CA LYS A 103 -3.50 -34.71 20.22
C LYS A 103 -2.12 -35.28 19.85
N ARG A 104 -1.14 -35.19 20.75
CA ARG A 104 0.12 -35.94 20.64
C ARG A 104 -0.18 -37.43 20.80
N LYS A 105 0.21 -38.24 19.82
CA LYS A 105 0.18 -39.71 19.95
C LYS A 105 1.19 -40.14 21.01
N ARG A 106 0.75 -40.99 21.94
CA ARG A 106 1.62 -41.73 22.87
C ARG A 106 2.27 -42.89 22.14
#